data_AF-A0A818C8R9-F1
#
_entry.id   AF-A0A818C8R9-F1
#
_cell.length_a   1.000
_cell.length_b   1.000
_cell.length_c   1.000
_cell.angle_alpha   90.00
_cell.angle_beta   90.00
_cell.angle_gamma   90.00
#
_symmetry.space_group_name_H-M   'P 1'
#
loop_
_entity.id
_entity.type
_entity.pdbx_description
1 polymer ?
#
loop_
_entity_poly.entity_id
_entity_poly.type
_entity_poly.pdbx_seq_one_letter_code
_entity_poly.pdbx_strand_id
1 'polypeptide(L)'
;MLILVAITVIFINTFVLTKRDPSDELPNEGPPKIELTHNQNQTIKYNKPNLIERQRIQRPPIPDAGCEIDEKCSDDAIPYKIISGDGVEKYPVICFNNKLLVHKNLKDSKIGRGINLVALDNTTLNVKLIDTFDTYLEETFFLRTLKINLNDGDIVILASFDEMTYGLKEASLSILERYGSQLIKIIKFRDSFVMLGQKGLARGKAIEMHHPKGNRDFAPAAHISGCAKFPLGQITPLLFPSSDINKEGKIAIGTSIKNCGLLEACKENEFAVHMYTGKDKNDEPKICVDGKYVMAKGINDAGRGINIVVVSNGKEVIRTGHFDTWQEDSTNLEIFLENLEENVILIAVTFDEASTNLRNFTRTILQGIGSQKIGSLAFRDSWALIHHFKTNIDFNFEEVII
;
A
#
# COMPACT_ATOMS: atom_id res chain seq x y z
N MET A 1 3.73 32.39 1.12
CA MET A 1 2.74 33.36 1.69
C MET A 1 2.57 33.08 3.18
N LEU A 2 2.24 34.08 4.01
CA LEU A 2 2.09 33.94 5.47
C LEU A 2 0.62 33.74 5.84
N ILE A 3 0.26 32.60 6.44
CA ILE A 3 -1.09 32.33 6.95
C ILE A 3 -1.03 32.09 8.46
N LEU A 4 -1.80 32.89 9.22
CA LEU A 4 -1.90 32.82 10.68
C LEU A 4 -3.35 32.51 11.07
N VAL A 5 -3.58 31.40 11.74
CA VAL A 5 -4.93 30.94 12.14
C VAL A 5 -4.92 30.49 13.60
N ALA A 6 -5.95 30.87 14.36
CA ALA A 6 -6.25 30.30 15.67
C ALA A 6 -7.22 29.13 15.50
N ILE A 7 -6.92 27.98 16.09
CA ILE A 7 -7.73 26.76 15.94
C ILE A 7 -8.37 26.41 17.27
N THR A 8 -9.67 26.20 17.26
CA THR A 8 -10.43 25.76 18.43
C THR A 8 -10.39 24.23 18.55
N VAL A 9 -9.84 23.74 19.65
CA VAL A 9 -9.94 22.36 20.13
C VAL A 9 -11.06 22.31 21.16
N ILE A 10 -12.19 21.71 20.83
CA ILE A 10 -13.28 21.56 21.81
C ILE A 10 -12.99 20.32 22.66
N PHE A 11 -12.64 20.52 23.93
CA PHE A 11 -12.66 19.44 24.92
C PHE A 11 -14.10 18.97 25.08
N ILE A 12 -14.42 17.77 24.58
CA ILE A 12 -15.68 17.11 24.94
C ILE A 12 -15.53 16.60 26.38
N ASN A 13 -15.82 17.47 27.35
CA ASN A 13 -16.08 17.03 28.71
C ASN A 13 -17.59 16.83 28.90
N THR A 14 -17.93 15.60 29.29
CA THR A 14 -19.17 15.13 29.92
C THR A 14 -20.39 14.84 29.05
N PHE A 15 -20.87 13.59 29.14
CA PHE A 15 -22.29 13.33 29.34
C PHE A 15 -22.51 12.85 30.78
N VAL A 16 -23.13 13.73 31.57
CA VAL A 16 -23.99 13.37 32.70
C VAL A 16 -25.26 12.80 32.09
N LEU A 17 -25.59 11.54 32.40
CA LEU A 17 -26.91 10.99 32.12
C LEU A 17 -27.82 11.27 33.32
N THR A 18 -28.74 12.23 33.18
CA THR A 18 -29.99 12.23 33.94
C THR A 18 -31.06 11.55 33.10
N LYS A 19 -31.59 10.41 33.57
CA LYS A 19 -32.88 9.89 33.12
C LYS A 19 -33.72 9.48 34.33
N ARG A 20 -35.00 9.88 34.25
CA ARG A 20 -36.10 9.52 35.15
C ARG A 20 -36.41 8.01 35.08
N ASP A 21 -36.97 7.57 36.20
CA ASP A 21 -37.66 6.32 36.52
C ASP A 21 -38.43 5.67 35.36
N PRO A 22 -38.40 4.33 35.26
CA PRO A 22 -39.64 3.59 35.45
C PRO A 22 -39.49 2.30 36.26
N SER A 23 -40.40 2.14 37.22
CA SER A 23 -40.87 0.87 37.75
C SER A 23 -41.34 -0.07 36.63
N ASP A 24 -40.75 -1.26 36.54
CA ASP A 24 -41.48 -2.54 36.43
C ASP A 24 -40.48 -3.72 36.51
N GLU A 25 -40.90 -4.76 37.22
CA GLU A 25 -40.11 -5.86 37.78
C GLU A 25 -39.86 -7.07 36.83
N LEU A 26 -38.70 -7.73 37.06
CA LEU A 26 -38.38 -9.18 37.02
C LEU A 26 -38.40 -9.97 35.68
N PRO A 27 -37.72 -11.15 35.58
CA PRO A 27 -36.62 -11.71 36.40
C PRO A 27 -35.39 -12.23 35.60
N ASN A 28 -34.32 -12.45 36.37
CA ASN A 28 -33.04 -13.08 36.01
C ASN A 28 -33.15 -14.54 35.52
N GLU A 29 -32.43 -14.87 34.44
CA GLU A 29 -31.87 -16.21 34.22
C GLU A 29 -30.36 -16.12 33.96
N GLY A 30 -29.58 -16.81 34.80
CA GLY A 30 -28.12 -16.85 34.73
C GLY A 30 -27.59 -17.88 33.72
N PRO A 31 -26.30 -17.80 33.34
CA PRO A 31 -25.72 -18.64 32.31
C PRO A 31 -25.45 -20.08 32.79
N PRO A 32 -25.52 -21.09 31.89
CA PRO A 32 -25.46 -22.50 32.26
C PRO A 32 -24.04 -22.99 32.59
N LYS A 33 -23.98 -23.86 33.60
CA LYS A 33 -22.81 -24.62 34.05
C LYS A 33 -22.51 -25.77 33.07
N ILE A 34 -21.23 -25.95 32.73
CA ILE A 34 -20.73 -27.11 31.98
C ILE A 34 -20.20 -28.13 32.99
N GLU A 35 -20.80 -29.32 33.01
CA GLU A 35 -20.33 -30.47 33.80
C GLU A 35 -19.35 -31.31 32.99
N LEU A 36 -18.21 -31.63 33.62
CA LEU A 36 -17.22 -32.59 33.16
C LEU A 36 -17.67 -34.00 33.60
N THR A 37 -17.81 -34.92 32.66
CA THR A 37 -17.94 -36.35 32.99
C THR A 37 -16.74 -37.13 32.46
N HIS A 38 -16.12 -37.84 33.41
CA HIS A 38 -15.02 -38.77 33.26
C HIS A 38 -15.60 -40.11 32.81
N ASN A 39 -15.00 -40.78 31.83
CA ASN A 39 -15.18 -42.23 31.72
C ASN A 39 -13.90 -42.91 31.22
N GLN A 40 -13.42 -43.79 32.10
CA GLN A 40 -12.28 -44.67 31.95
C GLN A 40 -12.71 -45.89 31.13
N ASN A 41 -11.84 -46.35 30.23
CA ASN A 41 -11.64 -47.78 29.99
C ASN A 41 -10.27 -48.01 29.34
N GLN A 42 -9.37 -48.58 30.13
CA GLN A 42 -8.10 -49.14 29.69
C GLN A 42 -8.28 -50.60 29.29
N THR A 43 -7.69 -50.97 28.16
CA THR A 43 -7.24 -52.35 27.93
C THR A 43 -5.85 -52.31 27.30
N ILE A 44 -4.87 -52.76 28.07
CA ILE A 44 -3.45 -52.89 27.71
C ILE A 44 -3.29 -54.12 26.81
N LYS A 45 -2.41 -54.09 25.79
CA LYS A 45 -1.42 -55.18 25.51
C LYS A 45 -0.43 -54.90 24.35
N TYR A 46 0.85 -54.96 24.74
CA TYR A 46 2.09 -55.37 24.05
C TYR A 46 2.70 -54.56 22.89
N ASN A 47 3.85 -53.96 23.21
CA ASN A 47 4.87 -53.49 22.27
C ASN A 47 5.56 -54.64 21.52
N LYS A 48 5.69 -54.51 20.20
CA LYS A 48 6.74 -55.14 19.38
C LYS A 48 7.59 -54.03 18.74
N PRO A 49 8.93 -54.11 18.77
CA PRO A 49 9.78 -53.14 18.09
C PRO A 49 9.97 -53.51 16.60
N ASN A 50 10.32 -52.49 15.81
CA ASN A 50 10.78 -52.49 14.43
C ASN A 50 9.72 -52.38 13.32
N LEU A 51 9.73 -51.25 12.61
CA LEU A 51 10.57 -51.06 11.43
C LEU A 51 10.60 -49.56 11.11
N ILE A 52 11.79 -49.04 10.81
CA ILE A 52 12.00 -47.70 10.27
C ILE A 52 11.10 -47.57 9.05
N GLU A 53 10.05 -46.74 9.17
CA GLU A 53 9.24 -46.33 8.04
C GLU A 53 10.14 -45.45 7.18
N ARG A 54 10.80 -46.05 6.20
CA ARG A 54 11.49 -45.32 5.13
C ARG A 54 10.48 -44.32 4.61
N GLN A 55 10.75 -43.03 4.80
CA GLN A 55 10.00 -41.95 4.18
C GLN A 55 9.73 -42.34 2.74
N ARG A 56 8.46 -42.63 2.42
CA ARG A 56 8.04 -42.80 1.04
C ARG A 56 8.46 -41.52 0.34
N ILE A 57 9.38 -41.65 -0.62
CA ILE A 57 9.67 -40.62 -1.60
C ILE A 57 8.29 -40.25 -2.19
N GLN A 58 7.72 -39.11 -1.76
CA GLN A 58 6.47 -38.64 -2.30
C GLN A 58 6.74 -38.39 -3.77
N ARG A 59 6.05 -39.12 -4.66
CA ARG A 59 6.15 -38.83 -6.10
C ARG A 59 5.78 -37.36 -6.29
N PRO A 60 6.48 -36.62 -7.17
CA PRO A 60 6.09 -35.26 -7.47
C PRO A 60 4.59 -35.23 -7.85
N PRO A 61 3.82 -34.24 -7.35
CA PRO A 61 2.39 -34.17 -7.62
C PRO A 61 2.14 -34.17 -9.13
N ILE A 62 1.15 -34.95 -9.58
CA ILE A 62 0.75 -35.00 -10.99
C ILE A 62 0.32 -33.58 -11.40
N PRO A 63 0.81 -33.04 -12.53
CA PRO A 63 0.37 -31.74 -13.04
C PRO A 63 -1.13 -31.69 -13.28
N ASP A 64 -1.75 -30.59 -12.87
CA ASP A 64 -3.10 -30.24 -13.30
C ASP A 64 -3.14 -30.15 -14.84
N ALA A 65 -4.29 -30.49 -15.42
CA ALA A 65 -4.45 -30.47 -16.87
C ALA A 65 -4.13 -29.07 -17.44
N GLY A 66 -3.21 -29.02 -18.41
CA GLY A 66 -2.72 -27.77 -19.01
C GLY A 66 -1.43 -27.24 -18.39
N CYS A 67 -1.00 -27.76 -17.24
CA CYS A 67 0.25 -27.39 -16.56
C CYS A 67 1.42 -28.31 -16.87
N GLU A 68 1.27 -29.22 -17.83
CA GLU A 68 2.35 -30.08 -18.30
C GLU A 68 3.42 -29.23 -18.99
N ILE A 69 4.68 -29.55 -18.66
CA ILE A 69 5.89 -29.00 -19.28
C ILE A 69 6.72 -30.17 -19.85
N ASP A 70 7.45 -29.90 -20.93
CA ASP A 70 8.26 -30.93 -21.60
C ASP A 70 9.50 -31.31 -20.79
N GLU A 71 10.00 -30.39 -19.96
CA GLU A 71 11.20 -30.56 -19.14
C GLU A 71 10.88 -31.29 -17.83
N LYS A 72 11.80 -32.18 -17.41
CA LYS A 72 11.74 -32.81 -16.09
C LYS A 72 12.60 -32.04 -15.09
N CYS A 73 11.97 -31.40 -14.11
CA CYS A 73 12.67 -30.64 -13.07
C CYS A 73 13.44 -31.54 -12.10
N SER A 74 14.54 -31.01 -11.53
CA SER A 74 15.18 -31.58 -10.35
C SER A 74 14.30 -31.42 -9.11
N ASP A 75 14.55 -32.21 -8.06
CA ASP A 75 13.72 -32.22 -6.83
C ASP A 75 13.68 -30.85 -6.11
N ASP A 76 14.70 -30.02 -6.33
CA ASP A 76 14.83 -28.68 -5.76
C ASP A 76 14.41 -27.54 -6.71
N ALA A 77 13.91 -27.87 -7.91
CA ALA A 77 13.41 -26.91 -8.89
C ALA A 77 11.89 -27.04 -9.05
N ILE A 78 11.23 -25.88 -9.18
CA ILE A 78 9.79 -25.78 -9.25
C ILE A 78 9.37 -25.61 -10.73
N PRO A 79 8.49 -26.48 -11.24
CA PRO A 79 7.93 -26.32 -12.59
C PRO A 79 7.00 -25.11 -12.65
N TYR A 80 7.09 -24.34 -13.73
CA TYR A 80 6.19 -23.23 -14.02
C TYR A 80 5.80 -23.22 -15.51
N LYS A 81 4.63 -22.67 -15.79
CA LYS A 81 4.16 -22.39 -17.16
C LYS A 81 3.25 -21.17 -17.14
N ILE A 82 3.58 -20.17 -17.93
CA ILE A 82 2.96 -18.85 -17.92
C ILE A 82 2.70 -18.45 -19.36
N ILE A 83 1.45 -18.20 -19.69
CA ILE A 83 0.98 -17.83 -21.02
C ILE A 83 0.16 -16.56 -20.88
N SER A 84 0.52 -15.50 -21.62
CA SER A 84 -0.32 -14.31 -21.73
C SER A 84 -1.61 -14.63 -22.49
N GLY A 85 -2.56 -13.71 -22.46
CA GLY A 85 -3.68 -13.79 -23.39
C GLY A 85 -3.24 -13.60 -24.85
N ASP A 86 -4.13 -13.98 -25.76
CA ASP A 86 -3.99 -13.84 -27.22
C ASP A 86 -5.28 -13.24 -27.79
N GLY A 87 -5.22 -11.93 -28.08
CA GLY A 87 -6.40 -11.13 -28.36
C GLY A 87 -7.28 -10.91 -27.13
N VAL A 88 -8.60 -11.00 -27.31
CA VAL A 88 -9.63 -10.78 -26.27
C VAL A 88 -10.41 -12.05 -25.88
N GLU A 89 -10.17 -13.17 -26.58
CA GLU A 89 -10.93 -14.41 -26.42
C GLU A 89 -10.13 -15.53 -25.72
N LYS A 90 -8.81 -15.48 -25.84
CA LYS A 90 -7.91 -16.46 -25.22
C LYS A 90 -7.26 -15.83 -24.00
N TYR A 91 -7.73 -16.27 -22.84
CA TYR A 91 -7.32 -15.76 -21.55
C TYR A 91 -5.95 -16.32 -21.12
N PRO A 92 -5.25 -15.62 -20.20
CA PRO A 92 -3.98 -16.09 -19.65
C PRO A 92 -4.08 -17.44 -18.95
N VAL A 93 -2.94 -18.11 -18.89
CA VAL A 93 -2.75 -19.35 -18.13
C VAL A 93 -1.55 -19.19 -17.22
N ILE A 94 -1.73 -19.41 -15.92
CA ILE A 94 -0.63 -19.43 -14.95
C ILE A 94 -0.67 -20.76 -14.21
N CYS A 95 0.42 -21.50 -14.35
CA CYS A 95 0.71 -22.72 -13.64
C CYS A 95 1.99 -22.56 -12.82
N PHE A 96 1.95 -22.99 -11.57
CA PHE A 96 3.12 -22.97 -10.70
C PHE A 96 3.10 -24.20 -9.79
N ASN A 97 4.25 -24.87 -9.69
CA ASN A 97 4.40 -26.12 -8.94
C ASN A 97 3.31 -27.14 -9.27
N ASN A 98 3.12 -27.41 -10.57
CA ASN A 98 2.14 -28.36 -11.10
C ASN A 98 0.67 -28.01 -10.86
N LYS A 99 0.34 -26.85 -10.27
CA LYS A 99 -1.03 -26.40 -10.03
C LYS A 99 -1.47 -25.33 -11.02
N LEU A 100 -2.70 -25.44 -11.50
CA LEU A 100 -3.35 -24.43 -12.33
C LEU A 100 -3.91 -23.32 -11.43
N LEU A 101 -3.32 -22.13 -11.49
CA LEU A 101 -3.66 -21.01 -10.62
C LEU A 101 -4.54 -19.96 -11.32
N VAL A 102 -4.33 -19.75 -12.62
CA VAL A 102 -5.11 -18.80 -13.42
C VAL A 102 -5.56 -19.47 -14.71
N HIS A 103 -6.87 -19.55 -14.92
CA HIS A 103 -7.49 -20.07 -16.14
C HIS A 103 -9.00 -19.79 -16.16
N LYS A 104 -9.56 -19.53 -17.35
CA LYS A 104 -10.99 -19.18 -17.54
C LYS A 104 -12.03 -20.16 -16.99
N ASN A 105 -11.66 -21.42 -16.81
CA ASN A 105 -12.56 -22.45 -16.30
C ASN A 105 -12.45 -22.68 -14.78
N LEU A 106 -11.58 -21.95 -14.07
CA LEU A 106 -11.53 -22.04 -12.61
C LEU A 106 -12.73 -21.29 -12.02
N LYS A 107 -13.41 -21.92 -11.05
CA LYS A 107 -14.70 -21.46 -10.50
C LYS A 107 -14.66 -20.04 -9.91
N ASP A 108 -13.49 -19.62 -9.42
CA ASP A 108 -13.26 -18.32 -8.79
C ASP A 108 -12.10 -17.56 -9.48
N SER A 109 -11.86 -17.82 -10.77
CA SER A 109 -10.76 -17.17 -11.50
C SER A 109 -11.01 -15.68 -11.64
N LYS A 110 -10.25 -14.87 -10.92
CA LYS A 110 -10.11 -13.44 -11.20
C LYS A 110 -9.20 -13.29 -12.42
N ILE A 111 -9.81 -13.17 -13.61
CA ILE A 111 -9.10 -12.94 -14.88
C ILE A 111 -9.77 -11.83 -15.65
N GLY A 112 -8.98 -11.06 -16.38
CA GLY A 112 -9.50 -9.95 -17.15
C GLY A 112 -8.40 -9.12 -17.79
N ARG A 113 -8.81 -8.08 -18.51
CA ARG A 113 -7.90 -7.14 -19.17
C ARG A 113 -6.87 -6.59 -18.18
N GLY A 114 -5.67 -6.34 -18.67
CA GLY A 114 -4.58 -5.78 -17.88
C GLY A 114 -3.60 -6.84 -17.41
N ILE A 115 -3.22 -6.74 -16.14
CA ILE A 115 -2.23 -7.59 -15.50
C ILE A 115 -2.94 -8.65 -14.67
N ASN A 116 -2.73 -9.92 -15.01
CA ASN A 116 -3.18 -11.06 -14.22
C ASN A 116 -1.97 -11.51 -13.38
N LEU A 117 -2.09 -11.43 -12.06
CA LEU A 117 -0.96 -11.55 -11.12
C LEU A 117 -1.21 -12.63 -10.09
N VAL A 118 -0.19 -13.46 -9.86
CA VAL A 118 -0.09 -14.38 -8.74
C VAL A 118 1.10 -13.96 -7.89
N ALA A 119 0.88 -13.77 -6.59
CA ALA A 119 1.96 -13.59 -5.63
C ALA A 119 2.07 -14.80 -4.70
N LEU A 120 3.30 -15.26 -4.43
CA LEU A 120 3.58 -16.39 -3.57
C LEU A 120 4.59 -15.99 -2.49
N ASP A 121 4.42 -16.58 -1.30
CA ASP A 121 5.36 -16.45 -0.20
C ASP A 121 6.71 -17.09 -0.56
N ASN A 122 7.80 -16.37 -0.29
CA ASN A 122 9.14 -16.75 -0.71
C ASN A 122 9.71 -18.02 -0.06
N THR A 123 9.11 -18.46 1.05
CA THR A 123 9.62 -19.57 1.88
C THR A 123 8.72 -20.78 1.75
N THR A 124 7.41 -20.58 1.87
CA THR A 124 6.41 -21.65 1.86
C THR A 124 5.89 -21.96 0.45
N LEU A 125 6.12 -21.06 -0.51
CA LEU A 125 5.56 -21.11 -1.87
C LEU A 125 4.02 -21.15 -1.90
N ASN A 126 3.37 -20.79 -0.80
CA ASN A 126 1.92 -20.68 -0.74
C ASN A 126 1.47 -19.42 -1.46
N VAL A 127 0.33 -19.52 -2.15
CA VAL A 127 -0.31 -18.38 -2.81
C VAL A 127 -0.74 -17.36 -1.76
N LYS A 128 -0.25 -16.13 -1.87
CA LYS A 128 -0.66 -14.98 -1.07
C LYS A 128 -1.81 -14.22 -1.73
N LEU A 129 -1.76 -14.10 -3.06
CA LEU A 129 -2.72 -13.34 -3.85
C LEU A 129 -2.84 -13.95 -5.25
N ILE A 130 -4.07 -14.01 -5.74
CA ILE A 130 -4.38 -14.13 -7.18
C ILE A 130 -5.33 -12.99 -7.48
N ASP A 131 -4.95 -12.11 -8.38
CA ASP A 131 -5.80 -10.99 -8.77
C ASP A 131 -5.58 -10.54 -10.21
N THR A 132 -6.54 -9.76 -10.70
CA THR A 132 -6.44 -9.04 -11.97
C THR A 132 -6.49 -7.55 -11.71
N PHE A 133 -5.58 -6.83 -12.36
CA PHE A 133 -5.51 -5.39 -12.34
C PHE A 133 -5.79 -4.86 -13.74
N ASP A 134 -6.92 -4.19 -13.91
CA ASP A 134 -7.26 -3.50 -15.16
C ASP A 134 -6.45 -2.20 -15.28
N THR A 135 -5.15 -2.36 -15.56
CA THR A 135 -4.18 -1.28 -15.69
C THR A 135 -4.38 -0.42 -16.94
N TYR A 136 -5.40 -0.71 -17.75
CA TYR A 136 -5.89 0.23 -18.75
C TYR A 136 -6.69 1.37 -18.10
N LEU A 137 -7.46 1.09 -17.04
CA LEU A 137 -8.28 2.07 -16.33
C LEU A 137 -7.55 2.70 -15.15
N GLU A 138 -6.96 1.89 -14.27
CA GLU A 138 -6.35 2.38 -13.04
C GLU A 138 -5.22 1.45 -12.54
N GLU A 139 -4.11 2.03 -12.08
CA GLU A 139 -2.93 1.28 -11.61
C GLU A 139 -2.70 1.33 -10.09
N THR A 140 -3.50 2.09 -9.34
CA THR A 140 -3.26 2.38 -7.92
C THR A 140 -3.10 1.10 -7.09
N PHE A 141 -4.08 0.19 -7.19
CA PHE A 141 -4.08 -1.07 -6.43
C PHE A 141 -2.96 -2.02 -6.86
N PHE A 142 -2.58 -1.98 -8.14
CA PHE A 142 -1.46 -2.74 -8.67
C PHE A 142 -0.14 -2.28 -8.01
N LEU A 143 0.13 -0.98 -8.06
CA LEU A 143 1.34 -0.41 -7.45
C LEU A 143 1.38 -0.65 -5.93
N ARG A 144 0.25 -0.45 -5.23
CA ARG A 144 0.14 -0.72 -3.79
C ARG A 144 0.43 -2.18 -3.46
N THR A 145 -0.07 -3.11 -4.25
CA THR A 145 0.21 -4.54 -4.08
C THR A 145 1.72 -4.80 -4.13
N LEU A 146 2.41 -4.27 -5.13
CA LEU A 146 3.85 -4.48 -5.30
C LEU A 146 4.69 -3.78 -4.21
N LYS A 147 4.30 -2.57 -3.78
CA LYS A 147 5.05 -1.78 -2.79
C LYS A 147 4.81 -2.24 -1.36
N ILE A 148 3.55 -2.49 -0.98
CA ILE A 148 3.14 -2.61 0.43
C ILE A 148 2.76 -4.05 0.80
N ASN A 149 1.97 -4.72 -0.03
CA ASN A 149 1.33 -5.99 0.37
C ASN A 149 2.26 -7.21 0.28
N LEU A 150 3.39 -7.07 -0.41
CA LEU A 150 4.37 -8.12 -0.63
C LEU A 150 5.65 -7.86 0.17
N ASN A 151 6.22 -8.94 0.69
CA ASN A 151 7.48 -8.94 1.43
C ASN A 151 8.66 -9.08 0.47
N ASP A 152 9.85 -8.66 0.90
CA ASP A 152 11.05 -8.86 0.10
C ASP A 152 11.29 -10.35 -0.18
N GLY A 153 11.64 -10.68 -1.41
CA GLY A 153 11.80 -12.04 -1.91
C GLY A 153 10.50 -12.72 -2.34
N ASP A 154 9.31 -12.18 -2.02
CA ASP A 154 8.04 -12.77 -2.50
C ASP A 154 8.05 -12.90 -4.02
N ILE A 155 7.54 -14.02 -4.51
CA ILE A 155 7.53 -14.36 -5.92
C ILE A 155 6.29 -13.71 -6.56
N VAL A 156 6.48 -13.08 -7.72
CA VAL A 156 5.39 -12.56 -8.54
C VAL A 156 5.42 -13.22 -9.91
N ILE A 157 4.27 -13.74 -10.32
CA ILE A 157 4.00 -14.21 -11.66
C ILE A 157 2.99 -13.27 -12.30
N LEU A 158 3.31 -12.79 -13.49
CA LEU A 158 2.50 -11.84 -14.24
C LEU A 158 2.24 -12.38 -15.64
N ALA A 159 0.99 -12.26 -16.09
CA ALA A 159 0.60 -12.49 -17.47
C ALA A 159 -0.32 -11.36 -17.97
N SER A 160 0.02 -10.76 -19.11
CA SER A 160 -0.80 -9.71 -19.73
C SER A 160 -2.04 -10.28 -20.43
N PHE A 161 -3.11 -9.48 -20.53
CA PHE A 161 -4.28 -9.81 -21.34
C PHE A 161 -4.93 -8.56 -21.94
N ASP A 162 -5.28 -8.62 -23.23
CA ASP A 162 -5.75 -7.49 -24.05
C ASP A 162 -4.77 -6.31 -24.03
N GLU A 163 -4.80 -5.48 -22.99
CA GLU A 163 -4.03 -4.26 -22.86
C GLU A 163 -3.62 -4.06 -21.39
N MET A 164 -2.33 -3.88 -21.12
CA MET A 164 -1.81 -3.67 -19.75
C MET A 164 -1.03 -2.36 -19.55
N THR A 165 -0.72 -1.62 -20.61
CA THR A 165 0.28 -0.54 -20.58
C THR A 165 -0.31 0.87 -20.53
N TYR A 166 -1.56 1.07 -20.95
CA TYR A 166 -2.12 2.40 -21.18
C TYR A 166 -2.20 3.25 -19.91
N GLY A 167 -2.65 2.66 -18.79
CA GLY A 167 -2.76 3.34 -17.50
C GLY A 167 -1.51 3.24 -16.62
N LEU A 168 -0.52 2.41 -16.99
CA LEU A 168 0.72 2.26 -16.22
C LEU A 168 1.56 3.55 -16.24
N LYS A 169 2.11 3.92 -15.09
CA LYS A 169 3.00 5.06 -14.89
C LYS A 169 4.40 4.60 -14.54
N GLU A 170 5.34 5.53 -14.57
CA GLU A 170 6.76 5.28 -14.30
C GLU A 170 7.02 4.63 -12.93
N ALA A 171 6.20 4.91 -11.92
CA ALA A 171 6.32 4.28 -10.61
C ALA A 171 6.05 2.77 -10.68
N SER A 172 4.99 2.35 -11.39
CA SER A 172 4.66 0.93 -11.64
C SER A 172 5.69 0.22 -12.52
N LEU A 173 6.23 0.91 -13.53
CA LEU A 173 7.29 0.35 -14.37
C LEU A 173 8.59 0.18 -13.58
N SER A 174 8.97 1.20 -12.79
CA SER A 174 10.20 1.19 -12.01
C SER A 174 10.15 0.19 -10.85
N ILE A 175 8.99 -0.03 -10.22
CA ILE A 175 8.86 -1.11 -9.23
C ILE A 175 9.03 -2.49 -9.87
N LEU A 176 8.48 -2.73 -11.07
CA LEU A 176 8.65 -4.02 -11.76
C LEU A 176 10.11 -4.30 -12.14
N GLU A 177 10.93 -3.26 -12.41
CA GLU A 177 12.38 -3.43 -12.54
C GLU A 177 13.03 -3.94 -11.24
N ARG A 178 12.50 -3.55 -10.07
CA ARG A 178 12.90 -4.07 -8.74
C ARG A 178 12.35 -5.46 -8.44
N TYR A 179 11.48 -5.99 -9.30
CA TYR A 179 11.10 -7.40 -9.32
C TYR A 179 11.96 -8.23 -10.28
N GLY A 180 12.96 -7.60 -10.89
CA GLY A 180 13.93 -8.21 -11.79
C GLY A 180 13.65 -8.03 -13.27
N SER A 181 12.57 -7.34 -13.67
CA SER A 181 12.26 -7.12 -15.09
C SER A 181 13.26 -6.17 -15.74
N GLN A 182 13.76 -6.52 -16.92
CA GLN A 182 14.49 -5.62 -17.81
C GLN A 182 13.65 -5.19 -19.02
N LEU A 183 12.60 -5.95 -19.36
CA LEU A 183 11.76 -5.72 -20.53
C LEU A 183 10.55 -4.81 -20.27
N ILE A 184 10.09 -4.64 -19.02
CA ILE A 184 8.82 -3.94 -18.72
C ILE A 184 8.70 -2.54 -19.34
N LYS A 185 9.80 -1.77 -19.40
CA LYS A 185 9.81 -0.39 -19.93
C LYS A 185 9.75 -0.29 -21.47
N ILE A 186 9.93 -1.40 -22.19
CA ILE A 186 9.89 -1.40 -23.67
C ILE A 186 8.57 -1.94 -24.25
N ILE A 187 7.68 -2.45 -23.38
CA ILE A 187 6.39 -3.02 -23.78
C ILE A 187 5.47 -1.90 -24.24
N LYS A 188 4.80 -2.10 -25.37
CA LYS A 188 3.88 -1.13 -25.96
C LYS A 188 2.43 -1.61 -25.83
N PHE A 189 1.51 -0.71 -26.15
CA PHE A 189 0.06 -0.98 -26.19
C PHE A 189 -0.26 -2.30 -26.92
N ARG A 190 -0.91 -3.22 -26.20
CA ARG A 190 -1.31 -4.57 -26.66
C ARG A 190 -0.17 -5.50 -27.09
N ASP A 191 1.04 -5.22 -26.63
CA ASP A 191 2.10 -6.24 -26.63
C ASP A 191 1.80 -7.30 -25.57
N SER A 192 2.27 -8.52 -25.83
CA SER A 192 2.11 -9.65 -24.92
C SER A 192 3.32 -9.75 -24.02
N PHE A 193 3.09 -9.95 -22.72
CA PHE A 193 4.16 -10.02 -21.73
C PHE A 193 3.83 -11.02 -20.64
N VAL A 194 4.85 -11.79 -20.26
CA VAL A 194 4.82 -12.69 -19.11
C VAL A 194 6.11 -12.54 -18.32
N MET A 195 6.02 -12.68 -17.00
CA MET A 195 7.15 -12.54 -16.10
C MET A 195 6.98 -13.45 -14.88
N LEU A 196 8.10 -14.03 -14.43
CA LEU A 196 8.30 -14.65 -13.14
C LEU A 196 9.49 -13.94 -12.47
N GLY A 197 9.21 -13.20 -11.41
CA GLY A 197 10.21 -12.40 -10.69
C GLY A 197 10.04 -12.48 -9.17
N GLN A 198 10.86 -11.73 -8.43
CA GLN A 198 10.81 -11.66 -6.97
C GLN A 198 11.03 -10.23 -6.47
N LYS A 199 10.33 -9.80 -5.43
CA LYS A 199 10.53 -8.47 -4.85
C LYS A 199 11.98 -8.31 -4.38
N GLY A 200 12.66 -7.25 -4.82
CA GLY A 200 14.07 -6.99 -4.50
C GLY A 200 15.07 -7.72 -5.40
N LEU A 201 14.61 -8.45 -6.42
CA LEU A 201 15.47 -9.12 -7.38
C LEU A 201 16.16 -8.11 -8.30
N ALA A 202 17.46 -8.32 -8.54
CA ALA A 202 18.23 -7.46 -9.44
C ALA A 202 17.63 -7.43 -10.87
N ARG A 203 17.59 -6.24 -11.48
CA ARG A 203 17.13 -6.04 -12.85
C ARG A 203 17.81 -7.00 -13.83
N GLY A 204 17.03 -7.62 -14.71
CA GLY A 204 17.49 -8.61 -15.69
C GLY A 204 17.62 -10.03 -15.16
N LYS A 205 17.17 -10.31 -13.93
CA LYS A 205 17.16 -11.67 -13.34
C LYS A 205 15.78 -12.30 -13.31
N ALA A 206 14.71 -11.57 -13.63
CA ALA A 206 13.41 -12.18 -13.83
C ALA A 206 13.43 -13.08 -15.08
N ILE A 207 12.63 -14.14 -15.04
CA ILE A 207 12.35 -14.95 -16.22
C ILE A 207 11.16 -14.30 -16.91
N GLU A 208 11.37 -13.73 -18.09
CA GLU A 208 10.34 -12.93 -18.77
C GLU A 208 10.40 -13.08 -20.28
N MET A 209 9.27 -12.84 -20.93
CA MET A 209 9.15 -12.83 -22.38
C MET A 209 8.20 -11.73 -22.82
N HIS A 210 8.61 -11.01 -23.85
CA HIS A 210 7.84 -9.98 -24.54
C HIS A 210 7.66 -10.37 -25.99
N HIS A 211 6.42 -10.31 -26.49
CA HIS A 211 6.12 -10.40 -27.90
C HIS A 211 5.51 -9.08 -28.39
N PRO A 212 6.15 -8.39 -29.34
CA PRO A 212 5.59 -7.17 -29.91
C PRO A 212 4.46 -7.48 -30.91
N LYS A 213 3.42 -6.65 -30.91
CA LYS A 213 2.32 -6.79 -31.87
C LYS A 213 2.74 -6.39 -33.29
N GLY A 214 3.68 -5.45 -33.40
CA GLY A 214 4.06 -4.83 -34.67
C GLY A 214 2.86 -4.13 -35.31
N ASN A 215 2.53 -4.52 -36.55
CA ASN A 215 1.42 -3.96 -37.31
C ASN A 215 0.06 -4.64 -37.03
N ARG A 216 0.01 -5.63 -36.12
CA ARG A 216 -1.23 -6.30 -35.73
C ARG A 216 -1.98 -5.49 -34.67
N ASP A 217 -3.26 -5.82 -34.50
CA ASP A 217 -4.08 -5.29 -33.41
C ASP A 217 -3.60 -5.79 -32.05
N PHE A 218 -3.16 -7.06 -32.00
CA PHE A 218 -2.66 -7.75 -30.80
C PHE A 218 -1.39 -8.52 -31.10
N ALA A 219 -0.52 -8.63 -30.09
CA ALA A 219 0.60 -9.54 -30.11
C ALA A 219 0.13 -11.00 -29.94
N PRO A 220 0.88 -11.98 -30.48
CA PRO A 220 0.67 -13.38 -30.17
C PRO A 220 0.99 -13.60 -28.69
N ALA A 221 0.44 -14.66 -28.10
CA ALA A 221 0.73 -14.99 -26.70
C ALA A 221 2.25 -15.07 -26.45
N ALA A 222 2.71 -14.44 -25.38
CA ALA A 222 4.02 -14.69 -24.80
C ALA A 222 3.90 -15.94 -23.90
N HIS A 223 4.87 -16.85 -24.01
CA HIS A 223 4.82 -18.13 -23.33
C HIS A 223 6.20 -18.50 -22.78
N ILE A 224 6.28 -18.67 -21.47
CA ILE A 224 7.45 -19.22 -20.79
C ILE A 224 7.05 -20.47 -20.00
N SER A 225 7.87 -21.51 -20.07
CA SER A 225 7.75 -22.69 -19.23
C SER A 225 9.13 -23.27 -18.94
N GLY A 226 9.25 -24.00 -17.84
CA GLY A 226 10.51 -24.61 -17.42
C GLY A 226 10.56 -24.84 -15.92
N CYS A 227 11.78 -24.98 -15.40
CA CYS A 227 12.05 -25.25 -13.99
C CYS A 227 12.84 -24.09 -13.36
N ALA A 228 12.36 -23.57 -12.23
CA ALA A 228 13.01 -22.46 -11.51
C ALA A 228 13.42 -22.87 -10.09
N LYS A 229 14.61 -22.44 -9.66
CA LYS A 229 15.05 -22.53 -8.26
C LYS A 229 14.89 -21.17 -7.60
N PHE A 230 14.42 -21.16 -6.35
CA PHE A 230 14.20 -19.93 -5.60
C PHE A 230 15.21 -19.78 -4.45
N PRO A 231 15.73 -18.58 -4.21
CA PRO A 231 15.48 -17.36 -4.99
C PRO A 231 16.15 -17.41 -6.39
N LEU A 232 15.54 -16.74 -7.38
CA LEU A 232 16.02 -16.63 -8.78
C LEU A 232 17.39 -15.94 -8.88
N GLY A 233 17.77 -15.21 -7.83
CA GLY A 233 19.04 -14.51 -7.72
C GLY A 233 19.16 -13.82 -6.36
N GLN A 234 20.14 -12.92 -6.23
CA GLN A 234 20.29 -12.13 -5.02
C GLN A 234 19.08 -11.19 -4.83
N ILE A 235 18.48 -11.26 -3.64
CA ILE A 235 17.42 -10.36 -3.20
C ILE A 235 18.03 -9.23 -2.38
N THR A 236 17.77 -8.00 -2.79
CA THR A 236 18.11 -6.78 -2.05
C THR A 236 16.82 -6.21 -1.46
N PRO A 237 16.70 -6.10 -0.13
CA PRO A 237 15.52 -5.52 0.51
C PRO A 237 15.16 -4.15 -0.05
N LEU A 238 13.89 -3.95 -0.40
CA LEU A 238 13.41 -2.66 -0.89
C LEU A 238 12.98 -1.79 0.29
N LEU A 239 13.87 -0.89 0.68
CA LEU A 239 13.54 0.18 1.62
C LEU A 239 12.72 1.25 0.88
N PHE A 240 11.42 1.26 1.09
CA PHE A 240 10.63 2.46 0.83
C PHE A 240 10.81 3.37 2.03
N PRO A 241 11.35 4.59 1.88
CA PRO A 241 11.52 5.49 3.02
C PRO A 241 10.14 5.69 3.66
N SER A 242 10.02 5.32 4.94
CA SER A 242 8.89 5.79 5.73
C SER A 242 9.14 7.27 5.96
N SER A 243 8.58 8.11 5.10
CA SER A 243 8.47 9.55 5.35
C SER A 243 7.61 9.86 6.59
N ASP A 244 6.92 8.85 7.13
CA ASP A 244 6.40 8.87 8.47
C ASP A 244 7.55 8.81 9.48
N ILE A 245 8.02 9.98 9.90
CA ILE A 245 9.16 10.07 10.80
C ILE A 245 8.85 9.38 12.14
N ASN A 246 7.59 9.20 12.56
CA ASN A 246 7.31 8.72 13.91
C ASN A 246 6.15 7.73 14.09
N LYS A 247 6.54 6.45 14.11
CA LYS A 247 6.21 5.56 15.24
C LYS A 247 7.37 5.39 16.25
N GLU A 248 8.62 5.78 15.93
CA GLU A 248 9.81 5.40 16.73
C GLU A 248 10.82 6.52 17.07
N GLY A 249 10.73 7.73 16.47
CA GLY A 249 11.63 8.85 16.77
C GLY A 249 11.02 9.94 17.68
N LYS A 250 11.86 10.88 18.15
CA LYS A 250 11.40 12.10 18.83
C LYS A 250 11.16 13.19 17.78
N ILE A 251 9.97 13.80 17.79
CA ILE A 251 9.66 14.99 16.98
C ILE A 251 10.63 16.12 17.37
N ALA A 252 11.42 16.59 16.41
CA ALA A 252 12.35 17.69 16.63
C ALA A 252 11.57 18.99 16.80
N ILE A 253 11.99 19.81 17.77
CA ILE A 253 11.42 21.13 18.01
C ILE A 253 12.46 22.16 17.59
N GLY A 254 12.08 23.02 16.64
CA GLY A 254 12.89 24.14 16.19
C GLY A 254 12.75 25.36 17.11
N THR A 255 12.95 26.54 16.53
CA THR A 255 12.80 27.81 17.26
C THR A 255 11.39 27.99 17.81
N SER A 256 11.27 28.67 18.94
CA SER A 256 9.98 29.09 19.49
C SER A 256 9.64 30.52 19.08
N ILE A 257 8.37 30.78 18.82
CA ILE A 257 7.81 32.08 18.49
C ILE A 257 6.51 32.26 19.28
N LYS A 258 6.40 33.36 20.03
CA LYS A 258 5.22 33.60 20.86
C LYS A 258 3.94 33.55 20.01
N ASN A 259 2.97 32.74 20.43
CA ASN A 259 1.67 32.54 19.77
C ASN A 259 1.79 32.25 18.25
N CYS A 260 2.86 31.60 17.80
CA CYS A 260 3.14 31.41 16.37
C CYS A 260 3.10 32.70 15.52
N GLY A 261 3.28 33.88 16.13
CA GLY A 261 3.20 35.16 15.45
C GLY A 261 1.84 35.84 15.49
N LEU A 262 0.82 35.23 16.12
CA LEU A 262 -0.43 35.93 16.43
C LEU A 262 -0.18 37.05 17.45
N LEU A 263 -0.83 38.19 17.24
CA LEU A 263 -0.74 39.35 18.14
C LEU A 263 -1.37 39.05 19.51
N GLU A 264 -2.51 38.36 19.51
CA GLU A 264 -3.25 37.97 20.70
C GLU A 264 -3.01 36.50 21.04
N ALA A 265 -3.15 36.16 22.33
CA ALA A 265 -3.06 34.78 22.78
C ALA A 265 -4.36 34.03 22.47
N CYS A 266 -4.24 32.75 22.10
CA CYS A 266 -5.38 31.86 21.93
C CYS A 266 -6.09 31.60 23.27
N LYS A 267 -7.39 31.31 23.22
CA LYS A 267 -8.14 30.85 24.41
C LYS A 267 -7.60 29.51 24.93
N GLU A 268 -8.01 29.13 26.14
CA GLU A 268 -7.57 27.87 26.79
C GLU A 268 -7.83 26.63 25.93
N ASN A 269 -8.87 26.63 25.12
CA ASN A 269 -9.24 25.54 24.22
C ASN A 269 -8.76 25.78 22.78
N GLU A 270 -8.04 26.86 22.50
CA GLU A 270 -7.49 27.17 21.17
C GLU A 270 -5.96 27.04 21.17
N PHE A 271 -5.34 26.78 20.02
CA PHE A 271 -3.88 26.91 19.88
C PHE A 271 -3.52 27.66 18.61
N ALA A 272 -2.36 28.29 18.65
CA ALA A 272 -1.87 29.09 17.55
C ALA A 272 -1.20 28.22 16.50
N VAL A 273 -1.52 28.46 15.23
CA VAL A 273 -0.83 27.83 14.10
C VAL A 273 -0.36 28.88 13.11
N HIS A 274 0.86 28.69 12.64
CA HIS A 274 1.41 29.41 11.51
C HIS A 274 1.80 28.41 10.43
N MET A 275 1.22 28.59 9.25
CA MET A 275 1.48 27.80 8.05
C MET A 275 2.20 28.66 7.01
N TYR A 276 3.33 28.17 6.53
CA TYR A 276 4.13 28.84 5.53
C TYR A 276 4.53 27.85 4.43
N THR A 277 4.04 28.07 3.21
CA THR A 277 4.31 27.22 2.03
C THR A 277 5.63 27.57 1.32
N GLY A 278 6.43 28.45 1.90
CA GLY A 278 7.62 29.00 1.23
C GLY A 278 7.31 30.15 0.27
N LYS A 279 8.38 30.68 -0.32
CA LYS A 279 8.34 31.73 -1.36
C LYS A 279 9.10 31.33 -2.62
N ASP A 280 10.28 30.76 -2.43
CA ASP A 280 11.14 30.21 -3.47
C ASP A 280 11.96 29.05 -2.91
N LYS A 281 12.78 28.41 -3.74
CA LYS A 281 13.57 27.22 -3.39
C LYS A 281 14.52 27.40 -2.18
N ASN A 282 14.83 28.62 -1.77
CA ASN A 282 15.72 28.89 -0.64
C ASN A 282 14.96 29.21 0.66
N ASP A 283 13.64 29.34 0.61
CA ASP A 283 12.78 29.64 1.76
C ASP A 283 11.75 28.52 1.96
N GLU A 284 12.24 27.46 2.60
CA GLU A 284 11.57 26.20 2.92
C GLU A 284 10.28 26.37 3.75
N PRO A 285 9.39 25.37 3.74
CA PRO A 285 8.10 25.47 4.40
C PRO A 285 8.27 25.46 5.92
N LYS A 286 7.35 26.12 6.62
CA LYS A 286 7.37 26.20 8.08
C LYS A 286 5.98 25.94 8.64
N ILE A 287 5.91 25.12 9.67
CA ILE A 287 4.70 24.90 10.46
C ILE A 287 5.06 25.13 11.93
N CYS A 288 4.40 26.11 12.54
CA CYS A 288 4.44 26.34 13.98
C CYS A 288 3.13 25.87 14.60
N VAL A 289 3.24 25.15 15.71
CA VAL A 289 2.12 24.69 16.54
C VAL A 289 2.38 25.14 17.96
N ASP A 290 1.43 25.89 18.52
CA ASP A 290 1.44 26.38 19.91
C ASP A 290 2.78 27.04 20.33
N GLY A 291 3.26 27.90 19.44
CA GLY A 291 4.47 28.69 19.63
C GLY A 291 5.79 27.96 19.35
N LYS A 292 5.76 26.74 18.80
CA LYS A 292 6.96 25.97 18.46
C LYS A 292 6.96 25.59 16.98
N TYR A 293 8.04 25.90 16.26
CA TYR A 293 8.22 25.36 14.91
C TYR A 293 8.52 23.87 14.99
N VAL A 294 7.62 23.07 14.41
CA VAL A 294 7.72 21.61 14.32
C VAL A 294 7.99 21.15 12.89
N MET A 295 7.91 22.04 11.91
CA MET A 295 8.53 21.85 10.60
C MET A 295 9.17 23.17 10.19
N ALA A 296 10.40 23.08 9.71
CA ALA A 296 11.20 24.18 9.18
C ALA A 296 12.46 23.60 8.54
N LYS A 297 13.27 24.44 7.90
CA LYS A 297 14.58 24.04 7.41
C LYS A 297 15.42 23.32 8.46
N GLY A 298 15.76 22.06 8.18
CA GLY A 298 16.52 21.19 9.09
C GLY A 298 15.74 20.64 10.29
N ILE A 299 14.42 20.82 10.33
CA ILE A 299 13.52 20.35 11.39
C ILE A 299 12.47 19.41 10.79
N ASN A 300 12.48 18.15 11.25
CA ASN A 300 11.58 17.09 10.80
C ASN A 300 11.46 16.96 9.28
N ASP A 301 12.61 17.10 8.60
CA ASP A 301 12.76 16.93 7.16
C ASP A 301 11.82 17.80 6.30
N ALA A 302 11.47 19.01 6.74
CA ALA A 302 10.64 19.89 5.95
C ALA A 302 11.29 20.16 4.57
N GLY A 303 10.53 19.98 3.48
CA GLY A 303 11.09 19.94 2.13
C GLY A 303 10.07 20.07 1.02
N ARG A 304 10.48 19.80 -0.22
CA ARG A 304 9.62 19.91 -1.43
C ARG A 304 8.50 18.88 -1.38
N GLY A 305 7.33 19.22 -1.90
CA GLY A 305 6.17 18.34 -1.93
C GLY A 305 5.20 18.67 -0.81
N ILE A 306 4.63 17.67 -0.15
CA ILE A 306 3.61 17.83 0.90
C ILE A 306 4.25 17.62 2.27
N ASN A 307 4.06 18.58 3.17
CA ASN A 307 4.57 18.56 4.54
C ASN A 307 3.39 18.54 5.50
N ILE A 308 3.36 17.60 6.44
CA ILE A 308 2.20 17.31 7.28
C ILE A 308 2.58 17.25 8.76
N VAL A 309 1.78 17.88 9.61
CA VAL A 309 1.83 17.80 11.06
C VAL A 309 0.48 17.33 11.58
N VAL A 310 0.49 16.36 12.50
CA VAL A 310 -0.72 15.85 13.18
C VAL A 310 -0.65 16.25 14.64
N VAL A 311 -1.72 16.89 15.11
CA VAL A 311 -1.86 17.39 16.48
C VAL A 311 -3.01 16.63 17.16
N SER A 312 -2.79 16.14 18.37
CA SER A 312 -3.84 15.51 19.18
C SER A 312 -4.83 16.54 19.70
N ASN A 313 -5.99 16.07 20.21
CA ASN A 313 -6.90 16.91 20.99
C ASN A 313 -6.27 17.49 22.27
N GLY A 314 -5.14 16.96 22.73
CA GLY A 314 -4.36 17.54 23.81
C GLY A 314 -3.48 18.72 23.39
N LYS A 315 -3.54 19.15 22.12
CA LYS A 315 -2.65 20.15 21.48
C LYS A 315 -1.20 19.69 21.33
N GLU A 316 -0.93 18.40 21.52
CA GLU A 316 0.40 17.83 21.38
C GLU A 316 0.63 17.45 19.92
N VAL A 317 1.79 17.78 19.38
CA VAL A 317 2.19 17.27 18.07
C VAL A 317 2.58 15.82 18.23
N ILE A 318 1.81 14.93 17.59
CA ILE A 318 1.96 13.48 17.73
C ILE A 318 2.61 12.85 16.50
N ARG A 319 2.61 13.53 15.35
CA ARG A 319 3.19 13.00 14.11
C ARG A 319 3.61 14.11 13.16
N THR A 320 4.64 13.84 12.37
CA THR A 320 5.14 14.70 11.30
C THR A 320 5.50 13.85 10.09
N GLY A 321 5.26 14.33 8.87
CA GLY A 321 5.68 13.64 7.66
C GLY A 321 5.95 14.57 6.48
N HIS A 322 7.02 14.31 5.75
CA HIS A 322 7.41 15.03 4.54
C HIS A 322 7.39 14.08 3.34
N PHE A 323 6.66 14.45 2.29
CA PHE A 323 6.45 13.61 1.12
C PHE A 323 6.86 14.39 -0.13
N ASP A 324 8.02 14.08 -0.70
CA ASP A 324 8.49 14.66 -1.96
C ASP A 324 7.70 14.08 -3.15
N THR A 325 6.46 14.53 -3.29
CA THR A 325 5.54 14.15 -4.37
C THR A 325 5.91 14.76 -5.72
N TRP A 326 7.10 15.34 -5.85
CA TRP A 326 7.74 15.61 -7.13
C TRP A 326 8.73 14.51 -7.50
N GLN A 327 9.53 14.02 -6.55
CA GLN A 327 10.54 12.99 -6.81
C GLN A 327 9.97 11.56 -6.74
N GLU A 328 9.02 11.33 -5.85
CA GLU A 328 8.45 10.02 -5.54
C GLU A 328 6.93 10.00 -5.73
N ASP A 329 6.37 8.81 -5.97
CA ASP A 329 4.92 8.64 -5.98
C ASP A 329 4.32 8.79 -4.57
N SER A 330 3.07 9.21 -4.52
CA SER A 330 2.37 9.50 -3.27
C SER A 330 1.92 8.27 -2.45
N THR A 331 2.39 7.04 -2.74
CA THR A 331 2.01 5.84 -1.95
C THR A 331 2.32 6.00 -0.45
N ASN A 332 3.48 6.54 -0.09
CA ASN A 332 3.84 6.71 1.32
C ASN A 332 2.93 7.74 2.01
N LEU A 333 2.51 8.78 1.29
CA LEU A 333 1.54 9.75 1.76
C LEU A 333 0.17 9.09 1.99
N GLU A 334 -0.27 8.20 1.11
CA GLU A 334 -1.51 7.46 1.31
C GLU A 334 -1.48 6.61 2.58
N ILE A 335 -0.40 5.85 2.79
CA ILE A 335 -0.22 5.05 4.02
C ILE A 335 -0.26 5.97 5.24
N PHE A 336 0.38 7.14 5.17
CA PHE A 336 0.36 8.09 6.27
C PHE A 336 -1.07 8.53 6.62
N LEU A 337 -1.84 8.93 5.60
CA LEU A 337 -3.19 9.45 5.75
C LEU A 337 -4.20 8.37 6.17
N GLU A 338 -4.06 7.14 5.65
CA GLU A 338 -4.93 6.01 6.01
C GLU A 338 -4.76 5.56 7.46
N ASN A 339 -3.57 5.80 8.04
CA ASN A 339 -3.26 5.48 9.44
C ASN A 339 -3.46 6.68 10.39
N LEU A 340 -4.25 7.69 10.02
CA LEU A 340 -4.63 8.76 10.93
C LEU A 340 -5.61 8.25 11.99
N GLU A 341 -5.33 8.55 13.25
CA GLU A 341 -6.26 8.34 14.37
C GLU A 341 -7.44 9.31 14.26
N GLU A 342 -8.62 8.90 14.72
CA GLU A 342 -9.80 9.78 14.73
C GLU A 342 -9.63 10.89 15.78
N ASN A 343 -10.28 12.05 15.57
CA ASN A 343 -10.21 13.21 16.46
C ASN A 343 -8.79 13.78 16.64
N VAL A 344 -8.07 13.90 15.52
CA VAL A 344 -6.81 14.63 15.43
C VAL A 344 -6.93 15.81 14.48
N ILE A 345 -6.06 16.80 14.63
CA ILE A 345 -5.98 17.94 13.72
C ILE A 345 -4.83 17.69 12.74
N LEU A 346 -5.17 17.60 11.47
CA LEU A 346 -4.23 17.50 10.36
C LEU A 346 -3.89 18.91 9.86
N ILE A 347 -2.60 19.23 9.81
CA ILE A 347 -2.07 20.47 9.26
C ILE A 347 -1.16 20.09 8.10
N ALA A 348 -1.41 20.60 6.91
CA ALA A 348 -0.62 20.27 5.73
C ALA A 348 -0.30 21.52 4.91
N VAL A 349 0.91 21.58 4.35
CA VAL A 349 1.35 22.64 3.43
C VAL A 349 2.15 22.05 2.27
N THR A 350 2.04 22.65 1.08
CA THR A 350 2.96 22.35 -0.04
C THR A 350 4.22 23.20 0.01
N PHE A 351 5.27 22.76 -0.69
CA PHE A 351 6.45 23.56 -1.01
C PHE A 351 7.05 23.19 -2.36
N ASP A 352 7.49 24.22 -3.11
CA ASP A 352 8.03 24.17 -4.48
C ASP A 352 7.12 23.44 -5.46
N GLU A 353 7.09 22.11 -5.47
CA GLU A 353 6.26 21.31 -6.38
C GLU A 353 5.73 20.07 -5.66
N ALA A 354 4.41 19.92 -5.64
CA ALA A 354 3.73 18.82 -4.94
C ALA A 354 2.76 18.03 -5.82
N SER A 355 2.52 18.45 -7.07
CA SER A 355 1.44 17.91 -7.91
C SER A 355 1.89 16.82 -8.88
N THR A 356 3.18 16.77 -9.26
CA THR A 356 3.69 15.95 -10.37
C THR A 356 3.41 14.46 -10.19
N ASN A 357 3.73 13.91 -9.02
CA ASN A 357 3.52 12.51 -8.67
C ASN A 357 2.44 12.33 -7.59
N LEU A 358 1.58 13.34 -7.40
CA LEU A 358 0.40 13.25 -6.52
C LEU A 358 -0.75 12.55 -7.23
N ARG A 359 -0.92 11.26 -6.91
CA ARG A 359 -1.88 10.37 -7.58
C ARG A 359 -3.33 10.72 -7.24
N ASN A 360 -4.24 10.35 -8.15
CA ASN A 360 -5.68 10.58 -8.00
C ASN A 360 -6.23 9.96 -6.72
N PHE A 361 -5.81 8.74 -6.37
CA PHE A 361 -6.24 8.10 -5.13
C PHE A 361 -5.84 8.88 -3.87
N THR A 362 -4.63 9.46 -3.84
CA THR A 362 -4.22 10.36 -2.74
C THR A 362 -5.08 11.62 -2.69
N ARG A 363 -5.43 12.20 -3.84
CA ARG A 363 -6.36 13.33 -3.91
C ARG A 363 -7.74 12.95 -3.36
N THR A 364 -8.23 11.76 -3.69
CA THR A 364 -9.49 11.21 -3.15
C THR A 364 -9.42 11.03 -1.63
N ILE A 365 -8.31 10.53 -1.07
CA ILE A 365 -8.14 10.43 0.39
C ILE A 365 -8.18 11.82 1.03
N LEU A 366 -7.44 12.79 0.50
CA LEU A 366 -7.42 14.15 1.03
C LEU A 366 -8.78 14.85 0.89
N GLN A 367 -9.53 14.57 -0.18
CA GLN A 367 -10.92 15.02 -0.33
C GLN A 367 -11.83 14.40 0.73
N GLY A 368 -11.70 13.09 0.97
CA GLY A 368 -12.44 12.38 2.02
C GLY A 368 -12.07 12.84 3.43
N ILE A 369 -10.85 13.34 3.63
CA ILE A 369 -10.45 14.00 4.88
C ILE A 369 -11.13 15.35 5.04
N GLY A 370 -11.35 16.11 3.97
CA GLY A 370 -12.03 17.40 4.03
C GLY A 370 -11.51 18.47 3.07
N SER A 371 -10.49 18.16 2.28
CA SER A 371 -9.99 19.07 1.25
C SER A 371 -11.02 19.25 0.12
N GLN A 372 -11.39 20.49 -0.16
CA GLN A 372 -12.23 20.86 -1.29
C GLN A 372 -11.40 21.23 -2.53
N LYS A 373 -10.11 21.54 -2.35
CA LYS A 373 -9.26 22.09 -3.42
C LYS A 373 -8.11 21.20 -3.88
N ILE A 374 -7.76 20.14 -3.15
CA ILE A 374 -6.64 19.24 -3.55
C ILE A 374 -6.86 18.60 -4.92
N GLY A 375 -8.12 18.41 -5.35
CA GLY A 375 -8.45 17.87 -6.66
C GLY A 375 -7.95 18.73 -7.82
N SER A 376 -7.81 20.04 -7.62
CA SER A 376 -7.35 21.00 -8.64
C SER A 376 -5.90 21.44 -8.45
N LEU A 377 -5.16 20.89 -7.47
CA LEU A 377 -3.76 21.28 -7.22
C LEU A 377 -2.89 21.05 -8.46
N ALA A 378 -2.39 22.13 -9.04
CA ALA A 378 -1.57 22.15 -10.25
C ALA A 378 -0.08 22.39 -9.93
N PHE A 379 0.73 22.45 -11.00
CA PHE A 379 2.18 22.55 -10.92
C PHE A 379 2.62 23.81 -10.16
N ARG A 380 3.29 23.60 -9.03
CA ARG A 380 3.78 24.64 -8.10
C ARG A 380 2.72 25.51 -7.42
N ASP A 381 1.46 25.09 -7.43
CA ASP A 381 0.44 25.74 -6.61
C ASP A 381 0.82 25.66 -5.13
N SER A 382 0.56 26.74 -4.40
CA SER A 382 0.64 26.74 -2.95
C SER A 382 -0.70 26.27 -2.38
N TRP A 383 -0.65 25.26 -1.52
CA TRP A 383 -1.82 24.72 -0.83
C TRP A 383 -1.51 24.57 0.64
N ALA A 384 -2.48 24.97 1.46
CA ALA A 384 -2.45 24.75 2.89
C ALA A 384 -3.82 24.26 3.36
N LEU A 385 -3.81 23.24 4.20
CA LEU A 385 -5.01 22.64 4.78
C LEU A 385 -4.83 22.53 6.29
N ILE A 386 -5.90 22.85 6.99
CA ILE A 386 -6.06 22.48 8.39
C ILE A 386 -7.46 21.90 8.61
N HIS A 387 -7.49 20.67 9.12
CA HIS A 387 -8.72 19.92 9.21
C HIS A 387 -8.78 19.07 10.49
N HIS A 388 -9.95 19.02 11.11
CA HIS A 388 -10.20 18.18 12.28
C HIS A 388 -10.79 16.83 11.85
N PHE A 389 -9.95 15.81 11.78
CA PHE A 389 -10.27 14.55 11.12
C PHE A 389 -11.34 13.73 11.87
N LYS A 390 -12.40 13.36 11.13
CA LYS A 390 -13.52 12.51 11.57
C LYS A 390 -14.17 12.96 12.88
N THR A 391 -14.60 14.22 12.93
CA THR A 391 -15.29 14.76 14.10
C THR A 391 -16.68 15.27 13.74
N ASN A 392 -17.58 15.31 14.72
CA ASN A 392 -18.91 15.91 14.54
C ASN A 392 -18.87 17.46 14.52
N ILE A 393 -17.68 18.06 14.39
CA ILE A 393 -17.45 19.49 14.41
C ILE A 393 -17.07 19.92 13.00
N ASP A 394 -17.84 20.85 12.42
CA ASP A 394 -17.52 21.47 11.15
C ASP A 394 -16.41 22.52 11.35
N PHE A 395 -15.16 22.07 11.43
CA PHE A 395 -13.97 22.94 11.41
C PHE A 395 -13.05 22.52 10.27
N ASN A 396 -13.00 23.35 9.23
CA ASN A 396 -12.13 23.20 8.09
C ASN A 396 -11.64 24.56 7.64
N PHE A 397 -10.33 24.72 7.48
CA PHE A 397 -9.75 25.86 6.77
C PHE A 397 -8.82 25.33 5.69
N GLU A 398 -9.03 25.81 4.47
CA GLU A 398 -8.24 25.42 3.32
C GLU A 398 -8.04 26.65 2.42
N GLU A 399 -6.82 26.81 1.93
CA GLU A 399 -6.46 27.89 1.01
C GLU A 399 -5.60 27.35 -0.13
N VAL A 400 -5.86 27.84 -1.34
CA VAL A 400 -5.05 27.57 -2.54
C VAL A 400 -4.71 28.86 -3.23
N ILE A 401 -3.42 29.03 -3.50
CA ILE A 401 -2.89 30.13 -4.30
C ILE A 401 -2.38 29.52 -5.59
N ILE A 402 -2.97 29.98 -6.69
CA ILE A 402 -2.61 29.60 -8.07
C ILE A 402 -1.59 30.60 -8.61
#